data_AF-A0AAD7IF30-F1
#
_entry.id   AF-A0AAD7IF30-F1
#
_cell.length_a   1.000
_cell.length_b   1.000
_cell.length_c   1.000
_cell.angle_alpha   90.00
_cell.angle_beta   90.00
_cell.angle_gamma   90.00
#
_symmetry.space_group_name_H-M   'P 1'
#
loop_
_entity.id
_entity.type
_entity.pdbx_description
1 polymer ?
#
loop_
_entity_poly.entity_id
_entity_poly.type
_entity_poly.pdbx_seq_one_letter_code
_entity_poly.pdbx_strand_id
1 'polypeptide(L)'
;MSSPEQAYLEIIKTGGKTTEAEATKIFDQLKPIEPSFLMGEWEGGDFNTGHPASESLKKLNWVGKTFRTENDVDPIMVRGEGGERTFLEMYGHAQVREVKFRGVVSAAMVYDTRPIIDHFRYVDEETVAGMMDVKDAPAGYHFHLTRLRTGSKM
;
A
#
# COMPACT_ATOMS: atom_id res chain seq x y z
N MET A 1 -16.03 16.84 13.63
CA MET A 1 -15.09 15.70 13.66
C MET A 1 -14.38 15.70 12.32
N SER A 2 -13.08 15.41 12.29
CA SER A 2 -12.36 15.21 11.02
C SER A 2 -12.93 14.00 10.28
N SER A 3 -12.92 14.03 8.96
CA SER A 3 -13.27 12.85 8.16
C SER A 3 -12.23 11.73 8.37
N PRO A 4 -12.56 10.45 8.10
CA PRO A 4 -11.59 9.37 8.21
C PRO A 4 -10.38 9.59 7.30
N GLU A 5 -10.57 10.18 6.11
CA GLU A 5 -9.49 10.55 5.19
C GLU A 5 -8.55 11.59 5.81
N GLN A 6 -9.10 12.63 6.45
CA GLN A 6 -8.31 13.63 7.16
C GLN A 6 -7.52 13.02 8.33
N ALA A 7 -8.13 12.13 9.11
CA ALA A 7 -7.44 11.43 10.19
C ALA A 7 -6.29 10.56 9.67
N TYR A 8 -6.50 9.87 8.54
CA TYR A 8 -5.47 9.06 7.89
C TYR A 8 -4.29 9.91 7.40
N LEU A 9 -4.58 11.06 6.76
CA LEU A 9 -3.55 12.00 6.30
C LEU A 9 -2.74 12.61 7.46
N GLU A 10 -3.35 12.87 8.61
CA GLU A 10 -2.60 13.35 9.79
C GLU A 10 -1.64 12.29 10.33
N ILE A 11 -1.98 11.00 10.26
CA ILE A 11 -1.04 9.91 10.58
C ILE A 11 0.16 9.94 9.62
N ILE A 12 -0.08 10.10 8.31
CA ILE A 12 1.00 10.21 7.33
C ILE A 12 1.91 11.41 7.66
N LYS A 13 1.33 12.60 7.90
CA LYS A 13 2.08 13.82 8.22
C LYS A 13 2.94 13.70 9.48
N THR A 14 2.51 12.89 10.44
CA THR A 14 3.25 12.64 11.70
C THR A 14 4.25 11.48 11.58
N GLY A 15 4.58 11.07 10.36
CA GLY A 15 5.57 10.02 10.08
C GLY A 15 5.03 8.61 10.33
N GLY A 16 3.73 8.40 10.17
CA GLY A 16 3.09 7.10 10.35
C GLY A 16 3.00 6.64 11.80
N LYS A 17 3.20 7.54 12.78
CA LYS A 17 3.21 7.19 14.20
C LYS A 17 1.79 6.99 14.73
N THR A 18 1.35 5.74 14.79
CA THR A 18 0.03 5.34 15.31
C THR A 18 0.08 3.92 15.88
N THR A 19 -1.02 3.48 16.49
CA THR A 19 -1.21 2.08 16.89
C THR A 19 -1.93 1.30 15.79
N GLU A 20 -1.74 -0.02 15.75
CA GLU A 20 -2.47 -0.88 14.81
C GLU A 20 -4.00 -0.70 14.97
N ALA A 21 -4.51 -0.68 16.20
CA ALA A 21 -5.93 -0.52 16.46
C ALA A 21 -6.51 0.81 15.95
N GLU A 22 -5.75 1.91 16.08
CA GLU A 22 -6.14 3.22 15.57
C GLU A 22 -6.13 3.27 14.04
N ALA A 23 -5.07 2.75 13.41
CA ALA A 23 -4.97 2.63 11.96
C ALA A 23 -6.10 1.78 11.38
N THR A 24 -6.37 0.61 11.97
CA THR A 24 -7.46 -0.30 11.58
C THR A 24 -8.82 0.37 11.72
N LYS A 25 -9.07 1.10 12.83
CA LYS A 25 -10.33 1.83 13.03
C LYS A 25 -10.56 2.89 11.94
N ILE A 26 -9.53 3.60 11.52
CA ILE A 26 -9.64 4.60 10.46
C ILE A 26 -9.84 3.91 9.10
N PHE A 27 -9.03 2.88 8.79
CA PHE A 27 -9.13 2.10 7.56
C PHE A 27 -10.53 1.54 7.32
N ASP A 28 -11.19 1.05 8.36
CA ASP A 28 -12.56 0.50 8.30
C ASP A 28 -13.63 1.52 7.90
N GLN A 29 -13.34 2.81 8.03
CA GLN A 29 -14.26 3.90 7.68
C GLN A 29 -13.99 4.49 6.30
N LEU A 30 -12.87 4.12 5.66
CA LEU A 30 -12.50 4.62 4.35
C LEU A 30 -13.32 3.95 3.25
N LYS A 31 -13.56 4.69 2.15
CA LYS A 31 -14.34 4.21 1.01
C LYS A 31 -13.55 3.18 0.19
N PRO A 32 -14.23 2.24 -0.50
CA PRO A 32 -13.56 1.39 -1.48
C PRO A 32 -13.05 2.19 -2.69
N ILE A 33 -12.15 1.57 -3.45
CA ILE A 33 -11.70 2.04 -4.76
C ILE A 33 -11.89 0.94 -5.80
N GLU A 34 -12.08 1.35 -7.05
CA GLU A 34 -12.05 0.48 -8.21
C GLU A 34 -10.61 0.06 -8.56
N PRO A 35 -10.37 -1.13 -9.15
CA PRO A 35 -9.05 -1.58 -9.59
C PRO A 35 -8.30 -0.56 -10.45
N SER A 36 -9.00 0.11 -11.38
CA SER A 36 -8.41 1.10 -12.28
C SER A 36 -7.82 2.31 -11.55
N PHE A 37 -8.25 2.59 -10.32
CA PHE A 37 -7.68 3.67 -9.52
C PHE A 37 -6.21 3.41 -9.18
N LEU A 38 -5.78 2.15 -9.04
CA LEU A 38 -4.41 1.82 -8.67
C LEU A 38 -3.41 1.98 -9.81
N MET A 39 -3.84 2.15 -11.06
CA MET A 39 -2.92 2.21 -12.20
C MET A 39 -1.91 3.36 -12.08
N GLY A 40 -0.66 3.06 -12.43
CA GLY A 40 0.48 3.98 -12.36
C GLY A 40 1.53 3.58 -11.31
N GLU A 41 2.43 4.52 -11.03
CA GLU A 41 3.54 4.35 -10.10
C GLU A 41 3.25 5.04 -8.77
N TRP A 42 3.63 4.40 -7.67
CA TRP A 42 3.29 4.85 -6.32
C TRP A 42 4.48 4.78 -5.39
N GLU A 43 4.70 5.85 -4.63
CA GLU A 43 5.63 5.86 -3.50
C GLU A 43 4.99 5.22 -2.26
N GLY A 44 5.72 4.32 -1.62
CA GLY A 44 5.25 3.61 -0.43
C GLY A 44 5.72 4.27 0.86
N GLY A 45 4.84 4.30 1.85
CA GLY A 45 5.21 4.66 3.21
C GLY A 45 4.50 3.80 4.25
N ASP A 46 5.11 3.69 5.43
CA ASP A 46 4.75 2.73 6.47
C ASP A 46 4.10 3.42 7.67
N PHE A 47 3.09 2.80 8.26
CA PHE A 47 2.58 3.20 9.56
C PHE A 47 3.36 2.42 10.61
N ASN A 48 4.30 3.10 11.28
CA ASN A 48 5.24 2.61 12.29
C ASN A 48 4.54 2.05 13.56
N THR A 49 3.74 1.00 13.37
CA THR A 49 2.91 0.30 14.36
C THR A 49 3.72 -0.71 15.18
N GLY A 50 5.00 -0.90 14.87
CA GLY A 50 5.88 -1.92 15.46
C GLY A 50 5.82 -3.28 14.76
N HIS A 51 5.14 -3.37 13.61
CA HIS A 51 4.98 -4.62 12.88
C HIS A 51 6.31 -5.09 12.21
N PRO A 52 6.65 -6.40 12.22
CA PRO A 52 7.91 -6.93 11.64
C PRO A 52 8.11 -6.64 10.14
N ALA A 53 7.02 -6.48 9.39
CA ALA A 53 7.08 -6.11 7.97
C ALA A 53 7.76 -4.75 7.76
N SER A 54 7.63 -3.83 8.73
CA SER A 54 8.26 -2.50 8.67
C SER A 54 9.78 -2.58 8.56
N GLU A 55 10.39 -3.37 9.44
CA GLU A 55 11.84 -3.56 9.46
C GLU A 55 12.32 -4.34 8.23
N SER A 56 11.49 -5.24 7.71
CA SER A 56 11.80 -6.00 6.50
C SER A 56 11.83 -5.09 5.27
N LEU A 57 10.84 -4.21 5.10
CA LEU A 57 10.75 -3.30 3.96
C LEU A 57 11.82 -2.21 3.99
N LYS A 58 12.20 -1.72 5.18
CA LYS A 58 13.35 -0.80 5.35
C LYS A 58 14.66 -1.43 4.86
N LYS A 59 14.93 -2.69 5.22
CA LYS A 59 16.14 -3.40 4.78
C LYS A 59 16.20 -3.63 3.27
N LEU A 60 15.05 -3.69 2.62
CA LEU A 60 14.93 -3.86 1.17
C LEU A 60 15.06 -2.55 0.40
N ASN A 61 15.17 -1.39 1.08
CA ASN A 61 15.02 -0.07 0.46
C ASN A 61 13.73 0.02 -0.37
N TRP A 62 12.63 -0.50 0.17
CA TRP A 62 11.33 -0.45 -0.50
C TRP A 62 10.89 1.00 -0.71
N VAL A 63 10.45 1.30 -1.93
CA VAL A 63 10.01 2.63 -2.36
C VAL A 63 8.60 2.64 -2.92
N GLY A 64 7.91 1.50 -2.96
CA GLY A 64 6.49 1.44 -3.32
C GLY A 64 6.15 0.35 -4.33
N LYS A 65 5.17 0.63 -5.18
CA LYS A 65 4.57 -0.34 -6.11
C LYS A 65 4.38 0.28 -7.49
N THR A 66 4.25 -0.56 -8.53
CA THR A 66 3.92 -0.14 -9.89
C THR A 66 2.81 -1.02 -10.44
N PHE A 67 1.68 -0.42 -10.80
CA PHE A 67 0.52 -1.11 -11.38
C PHE A 67 0.41 -0.73 -12.86
N ARG A 68 0.85 -1.61 -13.76
CA ARG A 68 0.76 -1.36 -15.21
C ARG A 68 -0.64 -1.69 -15.72
N THR A 69 -1.16 -2.83 -15.29
CA THR A 69 -2.54 -3.27 -15.56
C THR A 69 -3.07 -4.07 -14.37
N GLU A 70 -4.36 -4.44 -14.40
CA GLU A 70 -4.93 -5.35 -13.40
C GLU A 70 -4.28 -6.74 -13.36
N ASN A 71 -3.52 -7.14 -14.39
CA ASN A 71 -2.86 -8.44 -14.47
C ASN A 71 -1.33 -8.34 -14.51
N ASP A 72 -0.79 -7.14 -14.28
CA ASP A 72 0.64 -6.88 -14.39
C ASP A 72 1.04 -5.79 -13.38
N VAL A 73 1.54 -6.25 -12.24
CA VAL A 73 1.91 -5.41 -11.10
C VAL A 73 3.29 -5.82 -10.60
N ASP A 74 4.13 -4.81 -10.32
CA ASP A 74 5.35 -4.97 -9.53
C ASP A 74 5.04 -4.58 -8.09
N PRO A 75 4.84 -5.56 -7.20
CA PRO A 75 4.33 -5.30 -5.86
C PRO A 75 5.39 -4.76 -4.89
N ILE A 76 6.67 -4.89 -5.24
CA ILE A 76 7.83 -4.47 -4.44
C ILE A 76 8.82 -3.77 -5.37
N MET A 77 8.74 -2.45 -5.40
CA MET A 77 9.76 -1.59 -6.01
C MET A 77 10.79 -1.20 -4.95
N VAL A 78 12.06 -1.30 -5.27
CA VAL A 78 13.18 -0.94 -4.41
C VAL A 78 14.03 0.14 -5.06
N ARG A 79 14.81 0.86 -4.23
CA ARG A 79 15.83 1.78 -4.72
C ARG A 79 17.19 1.08 -4.77
N GLY A 80 17.73 0.95 -5.98
CA GLY A 80 19.07 0.41 -6.21
C GLY A 80 20.17 1.40 -5.81
N GLU A 81 21.42 0.94 -5.87
CA GLU A 81 22.60 1.72 -5.43
C GLU A 81 22.82 3.00 -6.25
N GLY A 82 22.44 2.99 -7.53
CA GLY A 82 22.49 4.16 -8.41
C GLY A 82 21.30 5.11 -8.27
N GLY A 83 20.38 4.82 -7.35
CA GLY A 83 19.15 5.59 -7.12
C GLY A 83 17.99 5.21 -8.06
N GLU A 84 18.19 4.25 -8.96
CA GLU A 84 17.15 3.73 -9.84
C GLU A 84 16.05 2.99 -9.06
N ARG A 85 14.84 3.01 -9.62
CA ARG A 85 13.68 2.28 -9.08
C ARG A 85 13.55 0.95 -9.83
N THR A 86 13.76 -0.17 -9.15
CA THR A 86 13.75 -1.51 -9.76
C THR A 86 12.74 -2.42 -9.07
N PHE A 87 12.16 -3.33 -9.85
CA PHE A 87 11.30 -4.39 -9.32
C PHE A 87 12.15 -5.49 -8.69
N LEU A 88 11.78 -5.91 -7.49
CA LEU A 88 12.46 -6.99 -6.79
C LEU A 88 11.91 -8.37 -7.19
N GLU A 89 12.48 -8.95 -8.26
CA GLU A 89 11.99 -10.17 -8.93
C GLU A 89 11.71 -11.36 -7.98
N MET A 90 12.50 -11.53 -6.92
CA MET A 90 12.31 -12.63 -5.96
C MET A 90 10.96 -12.61 -5.23
N TYR A 91 10.21 -11.51 -5.26
CA TYR A 91 8.85 -11.42 -4.72
C TYR A 91 7.76 -11.82 -5.71
N GLY A 92 8.11 -11.98 -6.99
CA GLY A 92 7.16 -12.24 -8.06
C GLY A 92 6.25 -11.06 -8.37
N HIS A 93 5.44 -11.22 -9.40
CA HIS A 93 4.41 -10.25 -9.77
C HIS A 93 3.15 -10.41 -8.92
N ALA A 94 2.20 -9.52 -9.19
CA ALA A 94 0.88 -9.55 -8.60
C ALA A 94 -0.18 -9.14 -9.63
N GLN A 95 -1.44 -9.31 -9.23
CA GLN A 95 -2.62 -8.89 -9.97
C GLN A 95 -3.57 -8.11 -9.07
N VAL A 96 -4.43 -7.28 -9.64
CA VAL A 96 -5.46 -6.53 -8.91
C VAL A 96 -6.82 -7.21 -9.12
N ARG A 97 -7.55 -7.44 -8.04
CA ARG A 97 -8.91 -7.97 -8.05
C ARG A 97 -9.78 -7.21 -7.07
N GLU A 98 -11.08 -7.30 -7.26
CA GLU A 98 -12.02 -6.94 -6.20
C GLU A 98 -12.09 -8.07 -5.16
N VAL A 99 -11.77 -7.75 -3.90
CA VAL A 99 -11.78 -8.72 -2.80
C VAL A 99 -12.56 -8.14 -1.63
N LYS A 100 -13.46 -8.94 -1.05
CA LYS A 100 -14.18 -8.56 0.17
C LYS A 100 -13.27 -8.73 1.38
N PHE A 101 -13.02 -7.64 2.08
CA PHE A 101 -12.25 -7.65 3.33
C PHE A 101 -12.91 -6.73 4.35
N ARG A 102 -13.07 -7.22 5.58
CA ARG A 102 -13.73 -6.49 6.69
C ARG A 102 -15.10 -5.92 6.29
N GLY A 103 -15.87 -6.72 5.55
CA GLY A 103 -17.24 -6.40 5.16
C GLY A 103 -17.40 -5.61 3.86
N VAL A 104 -16.35 -5.05 3.28
CA VAL A 104 -16.45 -4.18 2.09
C VAL A 104 -15.55 -4.68 0.96
N VAL A 105 -16.12 -4.78 -0.25
CA VAL A 105 -15.40 -5.11 -1.49
C VAL A 105 -14.64 -3.86 -1.97
N SER A 106 -13.38 -4.03 -2.36
CA SER A 106 -12.51 -2.97 -2.89
C SER A 106 -11.42 -3.58 -3.74
N ALA A 107 -10.70 -2.76 -4.51
CA ALA A 107 -9.46 -3.19 -5.13
C ALA A 107 -8.48 -3.75 -4.08
N ALA A 108 -7.90 -4.89 -4.43
CA ALA A 108 -6.86 -5.54 -3.66
C ALA A 108 -5.80 -6.10 -4.61
N MET A 109 -4.53 -6.02 -4.20
CA MET A 109 -3.43 -6.63 -4.94
C MET A 109 -3.13 -8.00 -4.34
N VAL A 110 -3.20 -9.02 -5.18
CA VAL A 110 -2.96 -10.43 -4.84
C VAL A 110 -1.62 -10.82 -5.43
N TYR A 111 -0.67 -11.22 -4.58
CA TYR A 111 0.62 -11.70 -5.04
C TYR A 111 0.47 -13.05 -5.74
N ASP A 112 1.14 -13.23 -6.88
CA ASP A 112 0.97 -14.46 -7.68
C ASP A 112 1.61 -15.69 -7.01
N THR A 113 2.68 -15.47 -6.24
CA THR A 113 3.51 -16.54 -5.65
C THR A 113 3.67 -16.43 -4.14
N ARG A 114 3.00 -15.47 -3.50
CA ARG A 114 3.04 -15.25 -2.05
C ARG A 114 1.62 -15.27 -1.47
N PRO A 115 1.40 -15.84 -0.28
CA PRO A 115 0.09 -15.84 0.37
C PRO A 115 -0.20 -14.48 1.03
N ILE A 116 -0.18 -13.42 0.22
CA ILE A 116 -0.28 -12.02 0.64
C ILE A 116 -1.34 -11.33 -0.22
N ILE A 117 -2.25 -10.61 0.43
CA ILE A 117 -3.23 -9.72 -0.21
C ILE A 117 -3.12 -8.34 0.42
N ASP A 118 -2.88 -7.33 -0.41
CA ASP A 118 -2.91 -5.93 0.00
C ASP A 118 -4.29 -5.35 -0.32
N HIS A 119 -5.07 -4.99 0.71
CA HIS A 119 -6.39 -4.38 0.55
C HIS A 119 -6.30 -2.87 0.54
N PHE A 120 -6.94 -2.22 -0.44
CA PHE A 120 -6.86 -0.77 -0.61
C PHE A 120 -8.15 -0.04 -0.28
N ARG A 121 -8.03 1.18 0.24
CA ARG A 121 -9.12 2.13 0.47
C ARG A 121 -8.75 3.53 0.01
N TYR A 122 -9.76 4.29 -0.38
CA TYR A 122 -9.62 5.68 -0.83
C TYR A 122 -9.22 6.58 0.34
N VAL A 123 -8.24 7.46 0.12
CA VAL A 123 -7.94 8.57 1.02
C VAL A 123 -8.16 9.88 0.26
N ASP A 124 -7.48 10.05 -0.87
CA ASP A 124 -7.70 11.13 -1.83
C ASP A 124 -7.25 10.70 -3.24
N GLU A 125 -7.28 11.62 -4.22
CA GLU A 125 -6.89 11.34 -5.61
C GLU A 125 -5.44 10.86 -5.78
N GLU A 126 -4.58 11.18 -4.82
CA GLU A 126 -3.15 10.88 -4.87
C GLU A 126 -2.72 9.87 -3.81
N THR A 127 -3.60 9.48 -2.89
CA THR A 127 -3.28 8.65 -1.74
C THR A 127 -4.29 7.52 -1.58
N VAL A 128 -3.77 6.31 -1.38
CA VAL A 128 -4.57 5.16 -0.94
C VAL A 128 -4.03 4.60 0.36
N ALA A 129 -4.93 4.13 1.20
CA ALA A 129 -4.60 3.36 2.37
C ALA A 129 -4.46 1.88 1.99
N GLY A 130 -3.45 1.21 2.53
CA GLY A 130 -3.19 -0.22 2.34
C GLY A 130 -3.19 -0.97 3.67
N MET A 131 -3.86 -2.11 3.71
CA MET A 131 -3.79 -3.06 4.81
C MET A 131 -3.43 -4.43 4.27
N MET A 132 -2.31 -4.98 4.75
CA MET A 132 -1.79 -6.27 4.30
C MET A 132 -2.41 -7.41 5.10
N ASP A 133 -2.94 -8.40 4.38
CA ASP A 133 -3.40 -9.69 4.90
C ASP A 133 -2.41 -10.78 4.46
N VAL A 134 -1.86 -11.52 5.43
CA VAL A 134 -0.90 -12.60 5.20
C VAL A 134 -1.37 -13.82 5.96
N LYS A 135 -1.53 -14.94 5.25
CA LYS A 135 -2.15 -16.16 5.77
C LYS A 135 -1.62 -16.64 7.13
N ASP A 136 -0.31 -16.53 7.34
CA ASP A 136 0.40 -17.08 8.51
C ASP A 136 1.17 -16.01 9.31
N ALA A 137 0.74 -14.74 9.26
CA ALA A 137 1.37 -13.65 10.00
C ALA A 137 0.36 -12.91 10.90
N PRO A 138 0.85 -12.16 11.92
CA PRO A 138 0.00 -11.22 12.64
C PRO A 138 -0.68 -10.25 11.67
N ALA A 139 -1.97 -10.01 11.88
CA ALA A 139 -2.70 -8.99 11.13
C ALA A 139 -2.22 -7.58 11.50
N GLY A 140 -2.60 -6.59 10.69
CA GLY A 140 -2.49 -5.19 11.09
C GLY A 140 -1.23 -4.48 10.60
N TYR A 141 -0.57 -4.99 9.55
CA TYR A 141 0.38 -4.15 8.83
C TYR A 141 -0.36 -3.14 7.96
N HIS A 142 -0.17 -1.86 8.28
CA HIS A 142 -0.74 -0.72 7.57
C HIS A 142 0.36 0.03 6.83
N PHE A 143 0.06 0.44 5.62
CA PHE A 143 0.94 1.25 4.78
C PHE A 143 0.08 2.21 3.96
N HIS A 144 0.71 3.21 3.36
CA HIS A 144 0.06 4.10 2.40
C HIS A 144 0.84 4.10 1.09
N LEU A 145 0.13 4.42 0.02
CA LEU A 145 0.73 4.69 -1.27
C LEU A 145 0.36 6.10 -1.69
N THR A 146 1.34 6.87 -2.14
CA THR A 146 1.15 8.21 -2.71
C THR A 146 1.61 8.21 -4.16
N ARG A 147 0.80 8.73 -5.09
CA ARG A 147 1.11 8.72 -6.52
C ARG A 147 2.43 9.41 -6.79
N LEU A 148 3.29 8.76 -7.56
CA LEU A 148 4.45 9.42 -8.13
C LEU A 148 3.97 10.33 -9.25
N ARG A 149 4.03 11.64 -9.03
CA ARG A 149 3.90 12.59 -10.12
C ARG A 149 5.11 12.41 -11.02
N THR A 150 4.89 11.90 -12.23
CA THR A 150 5.88 12.02 -13.29
C THR A 150 6.08 13.51 -13.50
N GLY A 151 7.18 14.06 -13.00
CA GLY A 151 7.59 15.38 -13.39
C GLY A 151 7.72 15.36 -14.91
N SER A 152 7.02 16.27 -15.59
CA SER A 152 7.33 16.58 -16.98
C SER A 152 8.84 16.76 -17.05
N LYS A 153 9.53 15.83 -17.70
CA LYS A 153 10.84 16.16 -18.26
C LYS A 153 10.57 17.33 -19.20
N MET A 154 10.86 18.54 -18.74
CA MET A 154 11.13 19.67 -19.63
C MET A 154 12.50 19.46 -20.25
#